data_AF-A0AA37GPZ7-F1
#
_entry.id   AF-A0AA37GPZ7-F1
#
_cell.length_a   1.000
_cell.length_b   1.000
_cell.length_c   1.000
_cell.angle_alpha   90.00
_cell.angle_beta   90.00
_cell.angle_gamma   90.00
#
_symmetry.space_group_name_H-M   'P 1'
#
loop_
_entity.id
_entity.type
_entity.pdbx_description
1 polymer ?
#
loop_
_entity_poly.entity_id
_entity_poly.type
_entity_poly.pdbx_seq_one_letter_code
_entity_poly.pdbx_strand_id
1 'polypeptide(L)'
;MKSLWKVSNGWKAPPSEGRVYCMKLSQEKDAPIYTLSSSSQPFYNLRLDPTSASAYVTLSRHDPAKIYKAPNTTASSSASSILSGVVGHKDHGKGAESKHWQEVLTTTLEEESRKHPPNDGLVALLYPLAAAKMALDKPDDMNAVMTAETECARLVWDEDSGSHFLVHPALATPFCVTIERSPAWSRVEYTLEHHESPQHLAKLTRDGTGGGYLEVDTAIAAKIDSFFLIDVAVTALLLVAAADEKNTKVETFEPPPMPREPVGGERRLSKREEKKRAAAAARRGKMEEFEIDIESQDSSFAKLEQAGKEARDGLPWPLRALFKVVAGLFKCLVWFLTLGFKALAAIVKGLARCVGVKSE
;
A
#
# COMPACT_ATOMS: atom_id res chain seq x y z
N MET A 1 -15.28 -6.46 -21.31
CA MET A 1 -15.16 -5.21 -20.54
C MET A 1 -16.48 -4.46 -20.35
N LYS A 2 -17.31 -4.20 -21.37
CA LYS A 2 -18.59 -3.48 -21.16
C LYS A 2 -19.55 -4.15 -20.16
N SER A 3 -19.66 -5.48 -20.19
CA SER A 3 -20.50 -6.21 -19.22
C SER A 3 -19.86 -6.23 -17.81
N LEU A 4 -18.55 -6.48 -17.67
CA LEU A 4 -17.84 -6.26 -16.40
C LEU A 4 -18.05 -4.84 -15.83
N TRP A 5 -18.03 -3.81 -16.68
CA TRP A 5 -18.32 -2.43 -16.27
C TRP A 5 -19.73 -2.28 -15.71
N LYS A 6 -20.75 -2.88 -16.35
CA LYS A 6 -22.11 -2.89 -15.79
C LYS A 6 -22.12 -3.57 -14.41
N VAL A 7 -21.49 -4.73 -14.29
CA VAL A 7 -21.45 -5.50 -13.02
C VAL A 7 -20.77 -4.70 -11.91
N SER A 8 -19.66 -4.05 -12.22
CA SER A 8 -18.93 -3.23 -11.25
C SER A 8 -19.71 -1.95 -10.87
N ASN A 9 -20.72 -1.56 -11.67
CA ASN A 9 -21.68 -0.50 -11.34
C ASN A 9 -23.01 -1.05 -10.77
N GLY A 10 -23.00 -2.26 -10.20
CA GLY A 10 -24.14 -2.81 -9.48
C GLY A 10 -25.13 -3.64 -10.30
N TRP A 11 -24.86 -3.89 -11.59
CA TRP A 11 -25.72 -4.76 -12.37
C TRP A 11 -25.45 -6.24 -12.07
N LYS A 12 -26.46 -6.97 -11.58
CA LYS A 12 -26.34 -8.41 -11.36
C LYS A 12 -26.47 -9.17 -12.68
N ALA A 13 -25.40 -9.87 -13.06
CA ALA A 13 -25.38 -10.64 -14.31
C ALA A 13 -26.34 -11.84 -14.20
N PRO A 14 -27.27 -12.03 -15.16
CA PRO A 14 -28.08 -13.23 -15.22
C PRO A 14 -27.20 -14.46 -15.50
N PRO A 15 -27.66 -15.68 -15.20
CA PRO A 15 -26.89 -16.91 -15.40
C PRO A 15 -26.36 -17.09 -16.84
N SER A 16 -27.05 -16.54 -17.84
CA SER A 16 -26.64 -16.60 -19.25
C SER A 16 -25.51 -15.63 -19.63
N GLU A 17 -25.25 -14.60 -18.82
CA GLU A 17 -24.24 -13.56 -19.11
C GLU A 17 -23.06 -13.55 -18.13
N GLY A 18 -23.22 -14.18 -16.97
CA GLY A 18 -22.15 -14.35 -15.99
C GLY A 18 -20.96 -15.13 -16.56
N ARG A 19 -19.74 -14.64 -16.34
CA ARG A 19 -18.50 -15.27 -16.82
C ARG A 19 -17.28 -14.75 -16.07
N VAL A 20 -16.17 -15.46 -16.23
CA VAL A 20 -14.86 -15.02 -15.77
C VAL A 20 -14.28 -13.97 -16.73
N TYR A 21 -13.82 -12.86 -16.16
CA TYR A 21 -13.05 -11.84 -16.87
C TYR A 21 -11.60 -11.89 -16.42
N CYS A 22 -10.69 -12.04 -17.38
CA CYS A 22 -9.25 -11.98 -17.15
C CYS A 22 -8.69 -10.61 -17.57
N MET A 23 -7.93 -9.97 -16.69
CA MET A 23 -7.26 -8.69 -16.92
C MET A 23 -5.77 -8.85 -16.65
N LYS A 24 -4.93 -8.32 -17.54
CA LYS A 24 -3.47 -8.33 -17.37
C LYS A 24 -3.07 -7.33 -16.31
N LEU A 25 -2.28 -7.77 -15.33
CA LEU A 25 -1.64 -6.92 -14.33
C LEU A 25 -0.29 -6.42 -14.82
N SER A 26 -0.05 -5.13 -14.64
CA SER A 26 1.26 -4.50 -14.76
C SER A 26 1.51 -3.57 -13.58
N GLN A 27 2.71 -3.60 -13.03
CA GLN A 27 3.16 -2.70 -11.98
C GLN A 27 4.16 -1.69 -12.52
N GLU A 28 4.05 -0.45 -12.06
CA GLU A 28 5.04 0.59 -12.36
C GLU A 28 6.34 0.35 -11.57
N LYS A 29 7.51 0.63 -12.16
CA LYS A 29 8.80 0.29 -11.56
C LYS A 29 9.15 1.14 -10.35
N ASP A 30 8.81 2.42 -10.40
CA ASP A 30 9.25 3.43 -9.44
C ASP A 30 8.12 3.89 -8.51
N ALA A 31 6.93 3.31 -8.65
CA ALA A 31 5.76 3.65 -7.84
C ALA A 31 4.90 2.41 -7.60
N PRO A 32 4.27 2.25 -6.43
CA PRO A 32 3.34 1.16 -6.14
C PRO A 32 1.98 1.42 -6.82
N ILE A 33 2.01 1.50 -8.16
CA ILE A 33 0.88 1.70 -9.05
C ILE A 33 0.67 0.41 -9.83
N TYR A 34 -0.52 -0.17 -9.67
CA TYR A 34 -0.94 -1.43 -10.28
C TYR A 34 -2.04 -1.14 -11.29
N THR A 35 -1.82 -1.52 -12.54
CA THR A 35 -2.80 -1.33 -13.62
C THR A 35 -3.30 -2.69 -14.11
N LEU A 36 -4.62 -2.87 -14.12
CA LEU A 36 -5.28 -4.03 -14.71
C LEU A 36 -5.88 -3.62 -16.05
N SER A 37 -5.42 -4.27 -17.12
CA SER A 37 -5.80 -3.94 -18.48
C SER A 37 -6.54 -5.07 -19.16
N SER A 38 -7.49 -4.71 -20.02
CA SER A 38 -7.99 -5.63 -21.03
C SER A 38 -6.96 -5.78 -22.16
N SER A 39 -7.30 -6.53 -23.21
CA SER A 39 -6.50 -6.62 -24.43
C SER A 39 -6.32 -5.28 -25.16
N SER A 40 -7.19 -4.29 -24.91
CA SER A 40 -7.22 -3.05 -25.70
C SER A 40 -6.92 -1.79 -24.89
N GLN A 41 -7.23 -1.75 -23.60
CA GLN A 41 -7.10 -0.55 -22.77
C GLN A 41 -7.10 -0.89 -21.27
N PRO A 42 -6.58 -0.01 -20.41
CA PRO A 42 -6.70 -0.15 -18.97
C PRO A 42 -8.15 -0.19 -18.52
N PHE A 43 -8.40 -0.87 -17.40
CA PHE A 43 -9.71 -0.96 -16.77
C PHE A 43 -9.66 -0.55 -15.30
N TYR A 44 -8.76 -1.11 -14.50
CA TYR A 44 -8.50 -0.63 -13.13
C TYR A 44 -7.10 -0.03 -13.03
N ASN A 45 -6.96 0.94 -12.13
CA ASN A 45 -5.69 1.46 -11.64
C ASN A 45 -5.78 1.59 -10.12
N LEU A 46 -4.90 0.92 -9.40
CA LEU A 46 -4.77 0.98 -7.96
C LEU A 46 -3.45 1.64 -7.62
N ARG A 47 -3.50 2.72 -6.84
CA ARG A 47 -2.33 3.47 -6.38
C ARG A 47 -2.24 3.38 -4.86
N LEU A 48 -1.04 3.13 -4.36
CA LEU A 48 -0.71 3.31 -2.96
C LEU A 48 0.16 4.56 -2.83
N ASP A 49 -0.23 5.50 -2.00
CA ASP A 49 0.56 6.67 -1.65
C ASP A 49 1.12 6.45 -0.24
N PRO A 50 2.39 6.02 -0.08
CA PRO A 50 2.96 5.70 1.23
C PRO A 50 2.97 6.90 2.17
N THR A 51 2.71 6.64 3.45
CA THR A 51 2.87 7.60 4.54
C THR A 51 3.93 7.08 5.52
N SER A 52 4.22 7.84 6.59
CA SER A 52 5.25 7.44 7.56
C SER A 52 4.96 6.12 8.28
N ALA A 53 3.71 5.68 8.37
CA ALA A 53 3.29 4.47 9.10
C ALA A 53 2.29 3.59 8.33
N SER A 54 1.86 4.00 7.14
CA SER A 54 0.71 3.43 6.41
C SER A 54 0.82 3.75 4.90
N ALA A 55 -0.28 3.61 4.14
CA ALA A 55 -0.45 4.18 2.81
C ALA A 55 -1.92 4.58 2.58
N TYR A 56 -2.13 5.67 1.84
CA TYR A 56 -3.44 5.95 1.23
C TYR A 56 -3.60 5.07 -0.01
N VAL A 57 -4.79 4.53 -0.21
CA VAL A 57 -5.10 3.64 -1.33
C VAL A 57 -6.23 4.24 -2.14
N THR A 58 -6.02 4.33 -3.45
CA THR A 58 -7.04 4.77 -4.41
C THR A 58 -7.21 3.73 -5.50
N LEU A 59 -8.42 3.22 -5.68
CA LEU A 59 -8.83 2.43 -6.84
C LEU A 59 -9.65 3.30 -7.79
N SER A 60 -9.24 3.32 -9.05
CA SER A 60 -9.95 3.98 -10.14
C SER A 60 -10.30 3.02 -11.26
N ARG A 61 -11.41 3.29 -11.96
CA ARG A 61 -11.85 2.59 -13.17
C ARG A 61 -11.84 3.49 -14.39
N HIS A 62 -11.44 2.95 -15.54
CA HIS A 62 -11.55 3.63 -16.82
C HIS A 62 -12.81 3.18 -17.58
N ASP A 63 -13.63 4.12 -18.06
CA ASP A 63 -14.83 3.82 -18.83
C ASP A 63 -14.46 3.08 -20.13
N PRO A 64 -14.93 1.83 -20.33
CA PRO A 64 -14.55 1.05 -21.49
C PRO A 64 -15.15 1.57 -22.81
N ALA A 65 -16.15 2.46 -22.76
CA ALA A 65 -16.71 3.11 -23.94
C ALA A 65 -15.86 4.30 -24.42
N LYS A 66 -14.83 4.70 -23.65
CA LYS A 66 -13.93 5.80 -23.98
C LYS A 66 -12.60 5.22 -24.40
N ILE A 67 -11.97 5.86 -25.38
CA ILE A 67 -10.64 5.46 -25.85
C ILE A 67 -9.61 6.00 -24.86
N TYR A 68 -8.81 5.10 -24.30
CA TYR A 68 -7.69 5.49 -23.47
C TYR A 68 -6.59 6.14 -24.33
N LYS A 69 -6.10 7.30 -23.90
CA LYS A 69 -4.92 7.95 -24.47
C LYS A 69 -3.84 7.94 -23.40
N ALA A 70 -2.74 7.25 -23.67
CA ALA A 70 -1.61 7.23 -22.75
C ALA A 70 -1.10 8.65 -22.51
N PRO A 71 -0.75 9.03 -21.27
CA PRO A 71 -0.10 10.30 -20.99
C PRO A 71 1.19 10.44 -21.81
N ASN A 72 1.39 11.60 -22.42
CA ASN A 72 2.64 11.89 -23.13
C ASN A 72 3.75 12.13 -22.10
N THR A 73 4.78 11.28 -22.12
CA THR A 73 5.92 11.29 -21.17
C THR A 73 6.88 12.48 -21.33
N THR A 74 6.58 13.45 -22.20
CA THR A 74 7.44 14.62 -22.47
C THR A 74 7.02 15.90 -21.75
N ALA A 75 5.93 15.90 -20.98
CA ALA A 75 5.38 17.11 -20.35
C ALA A 75 5.27 17.08 -18.82
N SER A 76 5.66 15.99 -18.14
CA SER A 76 5.54 15.86 -16.68
C SER A 76 6.84 16.21 -15.96
N SER A 77 7.34 17.43 -16.18
CA SER A 77 8.33 18.08 -15.31
C SER A 77 7.64 19.19 -14.52
N SER A 78 6.68 18.86 -13.67
CA SER A 78 6.09 19.82 -12.73
C SER A 78 5.57 19.09 -11.50
N ALA A 79 6.32 19.23 -10.40
CA ALA A 79 6.03 18.71 -9.08
C ALA A 79 4.89 19.49 -8.40
N SER A 80 3.67 19.36 -8.93
CA SER A 80 2.50 20.07 -8.40
C SER A 80 1.22 19.25 -8.54
N SER A 81 1.10 18.19 -7.75
CA SER A 81 -0.16 17.45 -7.59
C SER A 81 -0.32 16.81 -6.20
N ILE A 82 0.34 17.35 -5.16
CA ILE A 82 0.35 16.74 -3.80
C ILE A 82 -0.69 17.35 -2.83
N LEU A 83 -1.48 18.38 -3.19
CA LEU A 83 -2.32 19.09 -2.21
C LEU A 83 -3.82 19.24 -2.51
N SER A 84 -4.42 18.37 -3.34
CA SER A 84 -5.88 18.40 -3.56
C SER A 84 -6.56 17.19 -2.91
N GLY A 85 -6.64 17.17 -1.58
CA GLY A 85 -7.25 16.05 -0.85
C GLY A 85 -7.74 16.36 0.56
N VAL A 86 -7.94 17.62 0.93
CA VAL A 86 -8.51 18.00 2.24
C VAL A 86 -9.47 19.18 2.06
N VAL A 87 -10.74 18.95 2.41
CA VAL A 87 -11.90 19.87 2.43
C VAL A 87 -12.55 20.16 1.07
N GLY A 88 -13.87 19.96 1.04
CA GLY A 88 -14.68 19.99 -0.17
C GLY A 88 -14.86 21.37 -0.82
N HIS A 89 -15.43 21.27 -2.02
CA HIS A 89 -16.13 22.27 -2.82
C HIS A 89 -15.40 22.82 -4.07
N LYS A 90 -16.08 22.54 -5.21
CA LYS A 90 -16.06 23.17 -6.54
C LYS A 90 -14.84 23.02 -7.45
N ASP A 91 -15.11 22.30 -8.55
CA ASP A 91 -14.40 22.26 -9.83
C ASP A 91 -13.80 23.62 -10.25
N HIS A 92 -12.53 23.61 -10.68
CA HIS A 92 -12.06 24.09 -11.99
C HIS A 92 -10.53 23.90 -12.10
N GLY A 93 -10.10 22.75 -12.64
CA GLY A 93 -8.68 22.49 -12.87
C GLY A 93 -8.34 21.07 -13.34
N LYS A 94 -9.11 20.51 -14.29
CA LYS A 94 -8.82 19.18 -14.85
C LYS A 94 -7.59 19.23 -15.78
N GLY A 95 -6.44 18.82 -15.26
CA GLY A 95 -5.36 18.25 -16.07
C GLY A 95 -5.89 17.04 -16.84
N ALA A 96 -5.47 16.90 -18.10
CA ALA A 96 -6.03 16.00 -19.11
C ALA A 96 -5.98 14.49 -18.78
N GLU A 97 -5.39 14.09 -17.65
CA GLU A 97 -5.20 12.69 -17.23
C GLU A 97 -6.43 12.08 -16.54
N SER A 98 -7.39 12.90 -16.09
CA SER A 98 -8.60 12.46 -15.36
C SER A 98 -9.85 12.31 -16.23
N LYS A 99 -9.75 12.55 -17.54
CA LYS A 99 -10.90 12.49 -18.43
C LYS A 99 -11.19 11.00 -18.68
N HIS A 100 -12.27 10.49 -18.09
CA HIS A 100 -12.78 9.09 -18.19
C HIS A 100 -12.29 8.10 -17.14
N TRP A 101 -11.45 8.52 -16.20
CA TRP A 101 -11.20 7.77 -14.98
C TRP A 101 -12.22 8.16 -13.90
N GLN A 102 -12.83 7.16 -13.28
CA GLN A 102 -13.73 7.28 -12.15
C GLN A 102 -13.03 6.68 -10.93
N GLU A 103 -12.86 7.47 -9.89
CA GLU A 103 -12.46 6.95 -8.58
C GLU A 103 -13.62 6.18 -7.96
N VAL A 104 -13.37 4.94 -7.53
CA VAL A 104 -14.43 4.01 -7.12
C VAL A 104 -14.29 3.53 -5.69
N LEU A 105 -13.07 3.54 -5.14
CA LEU A 105 -12.82 3.17 -3.76
C LEU A 105 -11.59 3.93 -3.27
N THR A 106 -11.69 4.45 -2.06
CA THR A 106 -10.55 4.99 -1.31
C THR A 106 -10.49 4.36 0.06
N THR A 107 -9.28 4.14 0.55
CA THR A 107 -9.07 3.68 1.92
C THR A 107 -7.69 4.11 2.43
N THR A 108 -7.46 3.91 3.71
CA THR A 108 -6.15 4.05 4.34
C THR A 108 -5.79 2.69 4.92
N LEU A 109 -4.58 2.22 4.66
CA LEU A 109 -4.11 1.00 5.32
C LEU A 109 -3.96 1.25 6.81
N GLU A 110 -4.36 0.30 7.62
CA GLU A 110 -4.11 0.38 9.06
C GLU A 110 -2.62 0.16 9.36
N GLU A 111 -2.16 0.66 10.50
CA GLU A 111 -0.80 0.42 10.95
C GLU A 111 -0.57 -1.08 11.21
N GLU A 112 0.65 -1.56 10.94
CA GLU A 112 1.01 -2.97 11.12
C GLU A 112 0.76 -3.46 12.56
N SER A 113 0.92 -2.58 13.55
CA SER A 113 0.65 -2.85 14.97
C SER A 113 -0.82 -3.21 15.25
N ARG A 114 -1.76 -2.77 14.41
CA ARG A 114 -3.19 -3.07 14.55
C ARG A 114 -3.55 -4.49 14.11
N LYS A 115 -2.66 -5.20 13.42
CA LYS A 115 -2.89 -6.59 13.02
C LYS A 115 -2.79 -7.58 14.17
N HIS A 116 -2.13 -7.20 15.27
CA HIS A 116 -1.84 -8.08 16.40
C HIS A 116 -2.74 -7.78 17.62
N PRO A 117 -3.01 -8.78 18.48
CA PRO A 117 -3.69 -8.58 19.76
C PRO A 117 -3.05 -7.46 20.58
N PRO A 118 -3.84 -6.61 21.28
CA PRO A 118 -5.27 -6.76 21.57
C PRO A 118 -6.21 -6.19 20.49
N ASN A 119 -5.71 -5.83 19.30
CA ASN A 119 -6.49 -5.19 18.25
C ASN A 119 -7.30 -6.20 17.42
N ASP A 120 -8.15 -5.68 16.53
CA ASP A 120 -9.14 -6.43 15.76
C ASP A 120 -8.61 -7.03 14.44
N GLY A 121 -7.30 -7.02 14.22
CA GLY A 121 -6.69 -7.55 12.99
C GLY A 121 -6.94 -6.70 11.75
N LEU A 122 -7.56 -5.52 11.86
CA LEU A 122 -7.98 -4.74 10.69
C LEU A 122 -6.77 -4.32 9.84
N VAL A 123 -6.87 -4.55 8.54
CA VAL A 123 -5.89 -4.12 7.53
C VAL A 123 -6.39 -2.91 6.77
N ALA A 124 -7.67 -2.90 6.38
CA ALA A 124 -8.29 -1.77 5.68
C ALA A 124 -9.83 -1.82 5.74
N LEU A 125 -10.45 -0.64 5.75
CA LEU A 125 -11.89 -0.45 5.51
C LEU A 125 -12.13 -0.12 4.03
N LEU A 126 -12.78 -1.02 3.30
CA LEU A 126 -13.00 -0.92 1.87
C LEU A 126 -14.36 -0.27 1.60
N TYR A 127 -14.37 1.06 1.47
CA TYR A 127 -15.58 1.86 1.21
C TYR A 127 -15.73 2.19 -0.29
N PRO A 128 -16.75 1.62 -0.97
CA PRO A 128 -17.11 2.07 -2.30
C PRO A 128 -17.56 3.54 -2.29
N LEU A 129 -16.89 4.38 -3.06
CA LEU A 129 -17.14 5.82 -3.10
C LEU A 129 -18.56 6.17 -3.54
N ALA A 130 -19.15 5.39 -4.44
CA ALA A 130 -20.53 5.62 -4.88
C ALA A 130 -21.52 5.47 -3.70
N ALA A 131 -21.35 4.42 -2.88
CA ALA A 131 -22.18 4.20 -1.71
C ALA A 131 -21.93 5.26 -0.63
N ALA A 132 -20.66 5.55 -0.33
CA ALA A 132 -20.29 6.59 0.64
C ALA A 132 -20.82 7.98 0.25
N LYS A 133 -20.75 8.36 -1.03
CA LYS A 133 -21.30 9.64 -1.53
C LYS A 133 -22.81 9.71 -1.37
N MET A 134 -23.55 8.63 -1.64
CA MET A 134 -25.00 8.62 -1.43
C MET A 134 -25.38 8.92 0.02
N ALA A 135 -24.66 8.33 0.98
CA ALA A 135 -24.87 8.60 2.40
C ALA A 135 -24.50 10.05 2.80
N LEU A 136 -23.41 10.58 2.25
CA LEU A 136 -22.96 11.95 2.53
C LEU A 136 -23.86 13.03 1.90
N ASP A 137 -24.40 12.76 0.71
CA ASP A 137 -25.29 13.70 0.00
C ASP A 137 -26.69 13.74 0.63
N LYS A 138 -27.09 12.66 1.33
CA LYS A 138 -28.40 12.51 1.98
C LYS A 138 -28.25 11.91 3.38
N PRO A 139 -27.69 12.64 4.35
CA PRO A 139 -27.43 12.11 5.70
C PRO A 139 -28.71 11.76 6.46
N ASP A 140 -29.84 12.41 6.14
CA ASP A 140 -31.15 12.13 6.76
C ASP A 140 -31.88 10.94 6.12
N ASP A 141 -31.40 10.43 4.98
CA ASP A 141 -31.97 9.24 4.33
C ASP A 141 -31.35 7.98 4.93
N MET A 142 -32.04 7.41 5.92
CA MET A 142 -31.60 6.19 6.60
C MET A 142 -31.31 5.03 5.63
N ASN A 143 -32.02 4.95 4.50
CA ASN A 143 -31.77 3.89 3.52
C ASN A 143 -30.45 4.11 2.79
N ALA A 144 -30.08 5.37 2.48
CA ALA A 144 -28.82 5.70 1.84
C ALA A 144 -27.62 5.40 2.77
N VAL A 145 -27.75 5.74 4.06
CA VAL A 145 -26.74 5.42 5.09
C VAL A 145 -26.60 3.91 5.26
N MET A 146 -27.72 3.21 5.45
CA MET A 146 -27.71 1.75 5.59
C MET A 146 -27.12 1.05 4.37
N THR A 147 -27.44 1.52 3.16
CA THR A 147 -26.84 0.99 1.92
C THR A 147 -25.32 1.15 1.92
N ALA A 148 -24.81 2.31 2.32
CA ALA A 148 -23.38 2.57 2.41
C ALA A 148 -22.69 1.66 3.44
N GLU A 149 -23.34 1.41 4.57
CA GLU A 149 -22.85 0.48 5.59
C GLU A 149 -22.84 -0.97 5.08
N THR A 150 -23.88 -1.41 4.37
CA THR A 150 -23.98 -2.78 3.83
C THR A 150 -23.00 -3.08 2.70
N GLU A 151 -22.50 -2.04 2.02
CA GLU A 151 -21.49 -2.14 0.95
C GLU A 151 -20.05 -1.97 1.47
N CYS A 152 -19.87 -1.62 2.75
CA CYS A 152 -18.54 -1.47 3.35
C CYS A 152 -17.98 -2.84 3.76
N ALA A 153 -16.85 -3.22 3.18
CA ALA A 153 -16.15 -4.44 3.56
C ALA A 153 -14.93 -4.15 4.43
N ARG A 154 -14.49 -5.16 5.18
CA ARG A 154 -13.28 -5.12 6.00
C ARG A 154 -12.29 -6.16 5.50
N LEU A 155 -11.07 -5.73 5.21
CA LEU A 155 -9.94 -6.64 5.05
C LEU A 155 -9.27 -6.81 6.41
N VAL A 156 -9.18 -8.03 6.90
CA VAL A 156 -8.70 -8.37 8.25
C VAL A 156 -7.62 -9.44 8.14
N TRP A 157 -6.61 -9.35 9.00
CA TRP A 157 -5.62 -10.39 9.25
C TRP A 157 -6.03 -11.15 10.51
N ASP A 158 -6.15 -12.47 10.38
CA ASP A 158 -6.36 -13.35 11.52
C ASP A 158 -5.04 -14.03 11.91
N GLU A 159 -4.57 -13.75 13.12
CA GLU A 159 -3.29 -14.28 13.61
C GLU A 159 -3.36 -15.79 13.88
N ASP A 160 -4.52 -16.30 14.31
CA ASP A 160 -4.69 -17.71 14.67
C ASP A 160 -4.59 -18.63 13.44
N SER A 161 -5.18 -18.24 12.32
CA SER A 161 -5.08 -18.96 11.05
C SER A 161 -3.93 -18.50 10.15
N GLY A 162 -3.30 -17.37 10.46
CA GLY A 162 -2.27 -16.75 9.62
C GLY A 162 -2.79 -16.39 8.22
N SER A 163 -4.06 -15.99 8.11
CA SER A 163 -4.75 -15.77 6.83
C SER A 163 -5.46 -14.42 6.79
N HIS A 164 -5.62 -13.88 5.57
CA HIS A 164 -6.43 -12.68 5.37
C HIS A 164 -7.89 -13.06 5.09
N PHE A 165 -8.82 -12.32 5.69
CA PHE A 165 -10.25 -12.46 5.47
C PHE A 165 -10.85 -11.17 4.93
N LEU A 166 -11.69 -11.30 3.91
CA LEU A 166 -12.54 -10.22 3.42
C LEU A 166 -13.95 -10.41 3.98
N VAL A 167 -14.26 -9.62 4.99
CA VAL A 167 -15.57 -9.61 5.67
C VAL A 167 -16.47 -8.63 4.92
N HIS A 168 -17.58 -9.12 4.37
CA HIS A 168 -18.58 -8.31 3.68
C HIS A 168 -19.96 -8.50 4.34
N PRO A 169 -20.72 -7.42 4.66
CA PRO A 169 -22.00 -7.53 5.39
C PRO A 169 -23.06 -8.39 4.71
N ALA A 170 -23.04 -8.45 3.37
CA ALA A 170 -23.91 -9.30 2.57
C ALA A 170 -23.67 -10.83 2.73
N LEU A 171 -22.64 -11.26 3.46
CA LEU A 171 -22.30 -12.66 3.67
C LEU A 171 -22.29 -12.99 5.16
N ALA A 172 -22.81 -14.18 5.50
CA ALA A 172 -22.78 -14.68 6.88
C ALA A 172 -21.36 -15.04 7.34
N THR A 173 -20.49 -15.39 6.40
CA THR A 173 -19.12 -15.83 6.61
C THR A 173 -18.18 -15.09 5.67
N PRO A 174 -16.94 -14.78 6.09
CA PRO A 174 -16.03 -14.03 5.24
C PRO A 174 -15.47 -14.87 4.09
N PHE A 175 -14.98 -14.20 3.06
CA PHE A 175 -14.06 -14.84 2.13
C PHE A 175 -12.69 -15.01 2.79
N CYS A 176 -12.03 -16.14 2.52
CA CYS A 176 -10.63 -16.37 2.84
C CYS A 176 -9.77 -16.00 1.63
N VAL A 177 -8.61 -15.38 1.86
CA VAL A 177 -7.58 -15.20 0.83
C VAL A 177 -6.55 -16.31 0.97
N THR A 178 -6.60 -17.29 0.08
CA THR A 178 -5.63 -18.38 0.02
C THR A 178 -4.43 -17.93 -0.81
N ILE A 179 -3.21 -18.18 -0.32
CA ILE A 179 -1.95 -17.83 -0.98
C ILE A 179 -1.21 -19.12 -1.36
N GLU A 180 -1.18 -19.45 -2.65
CA GLU A 180 -0.46 -20.61 -3.18
C GLU A 180 0.85 -20.16 -3.84
N ARG A 181 1.98 -20.66 -3.34
CA ARG A 181 3.30 -20.37 -3.90
C ARG A 181 3.81 -21.55 -4.70
N SER A 182 4.26 -21.26 -5.92
CA SER A 182 4.82 -22.21 -6.88
C SER A 182 6.26 -21.81 -7.22
N PRO A 183 7.28 -22.16 -6.39
CA PRO A 183 8.66 -21.73 -6.59
C PRO A 183 9.26 -22.18 -7.93
N ALA A 184 8.91 -23.39 -8.39
CA ALA A 184 9.39 -23.94 -9.65
C ALA A 184 8.98 -23.10 -10.89
N TRP A 185 7.92 -22.31 -10.77
CA TRP A 185 7.44 -21.42 -11.83
C TRP A 185 7.55 -19.93 -11.46
N SER A 186 8.18 -19.60 -10.32
CA SER A 186 8.25 -18.23 -9.80
C SER A 186 6.88 -17.54 -9.81
N ARG A 187 5.85 -18.28 -9.39
CA ARG A 187 4.44 -17.91 -9.49
C ARG A 187 3.80 -17.92 -8.12
N VAL A 188 2.99 -16.91 -7.83
CA VAL A 188 2.16 -16.86 -6.62
C VAL A 188 0.71 -16.61 -7.03
N GLU A 189 -0.21 -17.38 -6.46
CA GLU A 189 -1.65 -17.24 -6.68
C GLU A 189 -2.34 -16.80 -5.40
N TYR A 190 -3.19 -15.80 -5.51
CA TYR A 190 -4.04 -15.29 -4.44
C TYR A 190 -5.49 -15.52 -4.87
N THR A 191 -6.21 -16.42 -4.19
CA THR A 191 -7.61 -16.75 -4.50
C THR A 191 -8.53 -16.23 -3.41
N LEU A 192 -9.66 -15.65 -3.80
CA LEU A 192 -10.71 -15.21 -2.90
C LEU A 192 -11.80 -16.28 -2.81
N GLU A 193 -11.70 -17.12 -1.78
CA GLU A 193 -12.46 -18.35 -1.61
C GLU A 193 -13.56 -18.21 -0.56
N HIS A 194 -14.68 -18.90 -0.77
CA HIS A 194 -15.79 -18.94 0.17
C HIS A 194 -16.23 -20.39 0.33
N HIS A 195 -16.42 -20.87 1.56
CA HIS A 195 -16.75 -22.28 1.79
C HIS A 195 -18.11 -22.71 1.21
N GLU A 196 -19.03 -21.76 0.99
CA GLU A 196 -20.33 -22.05 0.35
C GLU A 196 -20.27 -22.08 -1.18
N SER A 197 -19.13 -21.74 -1.78
CA SER A 197 -18.95 -21.71 -3.23
C SER A 197 -17.77 -22.58 -3.65
N PRO A 198 -17.95 -23.57 -4.55
CA PRO A 198 -16.83 -24.33 -5.10
C PRO A 198 -15.95 -23.51 -6.06
N GLN A 199 -16.42 -22.34 -6.50
CA GLN A 199 -15.69 -21.42 -7.36
C GLN A 199 -15.25 -20.20 -6.55
N HIS A 200 -14.02 -19.74 -6.79
CA HIS A 200 -13.51 -18.49 -6.20
C HIS A 200 -14.15 -17.28 -6.89
N LEU A 201 -14.36 -16.20 -6.13
CA LEU A 201 -14.89 -14.94 -6.67
C LEU A 201 -13.85 -14.26 -7.58
N ALA A 202 -12.59 -14.29 -7.17
CA ALA A 202 -11.49 -13.71 -7.92
C ALA A 202 -10.18 -14.46 -7.66
N LYS A 203 -9.27 -14.42 -8.63
CA LYS A 203 -7.92 -14.98 -8.54
C LYS A 203 -6.90 -14.04 -9.14
N LEU A 204 -5.90 -13.66 -8.36
CA LEU A 204 -4.73 -12.93 -8.83
C LEU A 204 -3.56 -13.90 -8.97
N THR A 205 -3.02 -14.02 -10.17
CA THR A 205 -1.76 -14.74 -10.42
C THR A 205 -0.65 -13.73 -10.68
N ARG A 206 0.44 -13.81 -9.92
CA ARG A 206 1.66 -13.01 -10.08
C ARG A 206 2.74 -13.86 -10.73
N ASP A 207 3.36 -13.29 -11.77
CA ASP A 207 4.65 -13.77 -12.25
C ASP A 207 5.75 -12.98 -11.52
N GLY A 208 6.87 -13.60 -11.16
CA GLY A 208 7.95 -12.96 -10.39
C GLY A 208 8.62 -11.74 -11.05
N THR A 209 8.06 -11.21 -12.13
CA THR A 209 8.53 -10.01 -12.85
C THR A 209 7.78 -8.73 -12.47
N GLY A 210 6.84 -8.81 -11.53
CA GLY A 210 5.94 -7.70 -11.21
C GLY A 210 4.75 -7.61 -12.16
N GLY A 211 4.52 -8.63 -13.01
CA GLY A 211 3.35 -8.79 -13.87
C GLY A 211 2.36 -9.82 -13.33
N GLY A 212 1.38 -10.17 -14.15
CA GLY A 212 0.40 -11.19 -13.82
C GLY A 212 -0.94 -11.03 -14.51
N TYR A 213 -1.96 -11.68 -13.96
CA TYR A 213 -3.34 -11.54 -14.39
C TYR A 213 -4.31 -11.68 -13.21
N LEU A 214 -5.39 -10.89 -13.25
CA LEU A 214 -6.51 -10.99 -12.34
C LEU A 214 -7.72 -11.57 -13.07
N GLU A 215 -8.30 -12.62 -12.50
CA GLU A 215 -9.55 -13.23 -12.92
C GLU A 215 -10.66 -12.84 -11.95
N VAL A 216 -11.82 -12.46 -12.48
CA VAL A 216 -13.01 -12.08 -11.70
C VAL A 216 -14.22 -12.79 -12.26
N ASP A 217 -14.94 -13.54 -11.43
CA ASP A 217 -16.15 -14.27 -11.82
C ASP A 217 -17.42 -13.45 -11.53
N THR A 218 -18.04 -12.91 -12.59
CA THR A 218 -19.28 -12.13 -12.43
C THR A 218 -20.52 -13.00 -12.22
N ALA A 219 -20.47 -14.31 -12.49
CA ALA A 219 -21.56 -15.22 -12.19
C ALA A 219 -21.63 -15.52 -10.68
N ILE A 220 -20.48 -15.63 -10.02
CA ILE A 220 -20.42 -15.74 -8.55
C ILE A 220 -20.79 -14.41 -7.89
N ALA A 221 -20.25 -13.29 -8.37
CA ALA A 221 -20.57 -11.97 -7.84
C ALA A 221 -22.08 -11.67 -7.86
N ALA A 222 -22.80 -12.10 -8.91
CA ALA A 222 -24.24 -11.88 -9.05
C ALA A 222 -25.10 -12.61 -7.99
N LYS A 223 -24.56 -13.63 -7.31
CA LYS A 223 -25.25 -14.38 -6.25
C LYS A 223 -25.19 -13.67 -4.89
N ILE A 224 -24.34 -12.66 -4.76
CA ILE A 224 -24.10 -11.96 -3.50
C ILE A 224 -24.85 -10.63 -3.55
N ASP A 225 -25.46 -10.25 -2.44
CA ASP A 225 -26.25 -9.02 -2.35
C ASP A 225 -25.37 -7.80 -2.11
N SER A 226 -24.57 -7.44 -3.13
CA SER A 226 -23.74 -6.24 -3.13
C SER A 226 -23.64 -5.65 -4.53
N PHE A 227 -23.70 -4.32 -4.59
CA PHE A 227 -23.54 -3.56 -5.83
C PHE A 227 -22.06 -3.34 -6.21
N PHE A 228 -21.15 -3.27 -5.25
CA PHE A 228 -19.75 -2.89 -5.48
C PHE A 228 -18.73 -3.97 -5.12
N LEU A 229 -19.19 -5.21 -4.91
CA LEU A 229 -18.35 -6.34 -4.51
C LEU A 229 -17.11 -6.54 -5.38
N ILE A 230 -17.22 -6.31 -6.69
CA ILE A 230 -16.08 -6.48 -7.61
C ILE A 230 -14.95 -5.50 -7.28
N ASP A 231 -15.27 -4.22 -7.05
CA ASP A 231 -14.25 -3.22 -6.72
C ASP A 231 -13.55 -3.56 -5.40
N VAL A 232 -14.33 -4.04 -4.42
CA VAL A 232 -13.85 -4.51 -3.12
C VAL A 232 -12.93 -5.72 -3.27
N ALA A 233 -13.34 -6.75 -4.00
CA ALA A 233 -12.55 -7.97 -4.22
C ALA A 233 -11.23 -7.70 -4.96
N VAL A 234 -11.28 -6.86 -6.01
CA VAL A 234 -10.09 -6.41 -6.75
C VAL A 234 -9.12 -5.68 -5.82
N THR A 235 -9.63 -4.75 -5.01
CA THR A 235 -8.81 -3.99 -4.06
C THR A 235 -8.16 -4.93 -3.04
N ALA A 236 -8.95 -5.82 -2.43
CA ALA A 236 -8.46 -6.74 -1.40
C ALA A 236 -7.31 -7.62 -1.91
N LEU A 237 -7.45 -8.26 -3.08
CA LEU A 237 -6.40 -9.12 -3.63
C LEU A 237 -5.13 -8.34 -3.99
N LEU A 238 -5.26 -7.14 -4.54
CA LEU A 238 -4.10 -6.30 -4.86
C LEU A 238 -3.38 -5.82 -3.59
N LEU A 239 -4.12 -5.49 -2.52
CA LEU A 239 -3.52 -5.10 -1.24
C LEU A 239 -2.80 -6.25 -0.56
N VAL A 240 -3.41 -7.45 -0.53
CA VAL A 240 -2.76 -8.64 0.04
C VAL A 240 -1.50 -8.98 -0.75
N ALA A 241 -1.55 -8.98 -2.08
CA ALA A 241 -0.36 -9.24 -2.90
C ALA A 241 0.73 -8.18 -2.71
N ALA A 242 0.36 -6.90 -2.62
CA ALA A 242 1.32 -5.82 -2.39
C ALA A 242 1.98 -5.90 -1.00
N ALA A 243 1.25 -6.34 0.02
CA ALA A 243 1.79 -6.59 1.36
C ALA A 243 2.69 -7.83 1.39
N ASP A 244 2.25 -8.90 0.72
CA ASP A 244 3.00 -10.16 0.63
C ASP A 244 4.37 -9.99 -0.02
N GLU A 245 4.44 -9.21 -1.11
CA GLU A 245 5.70 -8.90 -1.79
C GLU A 245 6.72 -8.16 -0.93
N LYS A 246 6.24 -7.27 -0.06
CA LYS A 246 7.12 -6.54 0.88
C LYS A 246 7.68 -7.48 1.95
N ASN A 247 6.89 -8.48 2.35
CA ASN A 247 7.24 -9.40 3.41
C ASN A 247 8.06 -10.61 2.91
N THR A 248 7.97 -10.93 1.62
CA THR A 248 8.71 -12.03 1.01
C THR A 248 10.16 -11.62 0.78
N LYS A 249 11.08 -12.11 1.63
CA LYS A 249 12.52 -12.00 1.40
C LYS A 249 12.85 -12.77 0.12
N VAL A 250 13.19 -12.07 -0.95
CA VAL A 250 13.78 -12.71 -2.14
C VAL A 250 15.10 -13.33 -1.71
N GLU A 251 15.17 -14.66 -1.64
CA GLU A 251 16.43 -15.36 -1.44
C GLU A 251 17.34 -15.02 -2.61
N THR A 252 18.30 -14.13 -2.36
CA THR A 252 19.33 -13.79 -3.33
C THR A 252 20.21 -15.01 -3.42
N PHE A 253 19.98 -15.84 -4.43
CA PHE A 253 20.80 -17.00 -4.70
C PHE A 253 22.23 -16.51 -4.94
N GLU A 254 23.14 -16.84 -4.02
CA GLU A 254 24.56 -16.56 -4.23
C GLU A 254 24.99 -17.24 -5.54
N PRO A 255 25.67 -16.53 -6.45
CA PRO A 255 26.13 -17.13 -7.68
C PRO A 255 26.98 -18.36 -7.35
N PRO A 256 26.83 -19.48 -8.09
CA PRO A 256 27.54 -20.70 -7.79
C PRO A 256 29.05 -20.42 -7.69
N PRO A 257 29.74 -20.98 -6.68
CA PRO A 257 31.14 -20.68 -6.44
C PRO A 257 31.94 -20.95 -7.71
N MET A 258 32.71 -19.95 -8.16
CA MET A 258 33.54 -20.10 -9.35
C MET A 258 34.45 -21.33 -9.18
N PRO A 259 34.57 -22.20 -10.20
CA PRO A 259 35.48 -23.34 -10.15
C PRO A 259 36.87 -22.84 -9.81
N ARG A 260 37.46 -23.37 -8.73
CA ARG A 260 38.85 -23.07 -8.37
C ARG A 260 39.73 -23.56 -9.51
N GLU A 261 40.43 -22.64 -10.17
CA GLU A 261 41.44 -23.00 -11.17
C GLU A 261 42.50 -23.89 -10.49
N PRO A 262 42.89 -25.01 -11.13
CA PRO A 262 43.92 -25.87 -10.57
C PRO A 262 45.26 -25.11 -10.54
N VAL A 263 45.80 -24.98 -9.33
CA VAL A 263 47.15 -24.49 -9.10
C VAL A 263 48.13 -25.51 -9.67
N GLY A 264 48.76 -25.19 -10.81
CA GLY A 264 49.96 -25.90 -11.25
C GLY A 264 50.16 -25.93 -12.75
N GLY A 265 51.15 -25.16 -13.24
CA GLY A 265 51.74 -25.40 -14.55
C GLY A 265 52.25 -24.13 -15.23
N GLU A 266 53.47 -23.70 -14.89
CA GLU A 266 54.22 -22.71 -15.64
C GLU A 266 54.29 -23.09 -17.13
N ARG A 267 53.90 -22.18 -18.03
CA ARG A 267 54.56 -21.99 -19.32
C ARG A 267 54.26 -20.60 -19.88
N ARG A 268 55.35 -19.85 -19.99
CA ARG A 268 55.52 -18.57 -20.69
C ARG A 268 54.66 -18.46 -21.94
N LEU A 269 54.02 -17.31 -22.17
CA LEU A 269 54.14 -16.54 -23.42
C LEU A 269 53.41 -15.17 -23.38
N SER A 270 54.14 -14.15 -23.83
CA SER A 270 53.72 -12.85 -24.38
C SER A 270 53.18 -11.75 -23.44
N LYS A 271 54.14 -10.96 -22.96
CA LYS A 271 54.04 -9.70 -22.20
C LYS A 271 53.40 -8.51 -22.97
N ARG A 272 52.52 -8.75 -23.95
CA ARG A 272 52.00 -7.69 -24.86
C ARG A 272 50.47 -7.54 -24.89
N GLU A 273 49.70 -8.48 -24.32
CA GLU A 273 48.23 -8.34 -24.22
C GLU A 273 47.73 -7.85 -22.85
N GLU A 274 48.56 -7.94 -21.82
CA GLU A 274 48.21 -7.57 -20.44
C GLU A 274 47.98 -6.05 -20.29
N LYS A 275 48.71 -5.23 -21.06
CA LYS A 275 48.58 -3.76 -21.04
C LYS A 275 47.31 -3.25 -21.72
N LYS A 276 46.65 -4.06 -22.57
CA LYS A 276 45.41 -3.68 -23.25
C LYS A 276 44.15 -4.11 -22.45
N ARG A 277 44.24 -5.17 -21.65
CA ARG A 277 43.17 -5.60 -20.72
C ARG A 277 43.16 -4.80 -19.42
N ALA A 278 44.32 -4.40 -18.89
CA ALA A 278 44.40 -3.51 -17.71
C ALA A 278 43.81 -2.10 -17.99
N ALA A 279 44.00 -1.56 -19.20
CA ALA A 279 43.43 -0.27 -19.58
C ALA A 279 41.90 -0.30 -19.82
N ALA A 280 41.35 -1.47 -20.17
CA ALA A 280 39.91 -1.66 -20.33
C ALA A 280 39.20 -1.88 -18.97
N ALA A 281 39.86 -2.53 -18.01
CA ALA A 281 39.37 -2.69 -16.64
C ALA A 281 39.39 -1.37 -15.85
N ALA A 282 40.42 -0.53 -16.02
CA ALA A 282 40.53 0.78 -15.36
C ALA A 282 39.48 1.82 -15.84
N ARG A 283 38.81 1.60 -16.97
CA ARG A 283 37.73 2.47 -17.46
C ARG A 283 36.33 2.06 -17.00
N ARG A 284 36.18 0.92 -16.33
CA ARG A 284 34.87 0.41 -15.87
C ARG A 284 34.75 0.28 -14.34
N GLY A 285 35.70 0.86 -13.61
CA GLY A 285 35.69 0.96 -12.15
C GLY A 285 35.89 2.40 -11.72
N LYS A 286 34.86 3.22 -11.88
CA LYS A 286 34.71 4.49 -11.17
C LYS A 286 33.22 4.68 -10.86
N MET A 287 32.72 3.85 -9.96
CA MET A 287 31.52 4.14 -9.21
C MET A 287 32.02 4.41 -7.80
N GLU A 288 31.78 5.63 -7.35
CA GLU A 288 32.21 6.15 -6.07
C GLU A 288 31.73 5.23 -4.95
N GLU A 289 32.70 4.71 -4.19
CA GLU A 289 32.53 4.22 -2.85
C GLU A 289 31.95 5.36 -2.02
N PHE A 290 30.62 5.37 -1.87
CA PHE A 290 29.98 6.12 -0.80
C PHE A 290 30.28 5.35 0.49
N GLU A 291 31.37 5.73 1.15
CA GLU A 291 31.51 5.55 2.59
C GLU A 291 30.26 6.17 3.23
N ILE A 292 29.37 5.32 3.73
CA ILE A 292 28.21 5.75 4.51
C ILE A 292 28.76 6.28 5.82
N ASP A 293 28.87 7.60 5.87
CA ASP A 293 29.16 8.40 7.04
C ASP A 293 28.05 8.14 8.09
N ILE A 294 28.38 7.40 9.15
CA ILE A 294 27.52 7.18 10.32
C ILE A 294 27.61 8.42 11.23
N GLU A 295 27.33 9.60 10.66
CA GLU A 295 27.32 10.86 11.40
C GLU A 295 26.33 11.86 10.75
N SER A 296 25.04 11.51 10.68
CA SER A 296 24.00 12.50 10.36
C SER A 296 22.64 12.18 11.00
N GLN A 297 22.63 11.94 12.31
CA GLN A 297 21.38 11.80 13.07
C GLN A 297 20.90 13.12 13.73
N ASP A 298 21.59 14.25 13.49
CA ASP A 298 21.21 15.57 14.04
C ASP A 298 20.60 16.54 13.00
N SER A 299 20.75 16.28 11.69
CA SER A 299 20.30 17.20 10.63
C SER A 299 18.79 17.11 10.34
N SER A 300 18.17 15.96 10.63
CA SER A 300 16.73 15.71 10.46
C SER A 300 15.88 16.54 11.41
N PHE A 301 16.37 16.80 12.63
CA PHE A 301 15.65 17.58 13.64
C PHE A 301 15.71 19.08 13.32
N ALA A 302 16.86 19.57 12.84
CA ALA A 302 17.01 20.96 12.41
C ALA A 302 16.11 21.30 11.21
N LYS A 303 15.97 20.38 10.24
CA LYS A 303 15.12 20.56 9.06
C LYS A 303 13.61 20.52 9.40
N LEU A 304 13.23 19.73 10.41
CA LEU A 304 11.86 19.66 10.92
C LEU A 304 11.51 20.90 11.79
N GLU A 305 12.47 21.43 12.53
CA GLU A 305 12.31 22.69 13.29
C GLU A 305 12.22 23.91 12.36
N GLN A 306 12.94 23.89 11.24
CA GLN A 306 12.93 24.95 10.23
C GLN A 306 11.62 24.97 9.42
N ALA A 307 11.12 23.80 9.01
CA ALA A 307 9.81 23.66 8.37
C ALA A 307 8.64 24.01 9.33
N GLY A 308 8.77 23.69 10.62
CA GLY A 308 7.80 24.09 11.66
C GLY A 308 7.80 25.59 11.95
N LYS A 309 8.95 26.28 11.82
CA LYS A 309 9.04 27.75 11.96
C LYS A 309 8.41 28.47 10.76
N GLU A 310 8.65 28.01 9.53
CA GLU A 310 8.05 28.58 8.33
C GLU A 310 6.52 28.39 8.28
N ALA A 311 6.01 27.23 8.70
CA ALA A 311 4.57 27.01 8.82
C ALA A 311 3.92 27.93 9.87
N ARG A 312 4.62 28.20 10.99
CA ARG A 312 4.14 29.06 12.08
C ARG A 312 4.11 30.55 11.72
N ASP A 313 4.99 30.97 10.80
CA ASP A 313 5.07 32.33 10.30
C ASP A 313 4.05 32.66 9.19
N GLY A 314 3.30 31.67 8.71
CA GLY A 314 2.17 31.85 7.80
C GLY A 314 0.81 32.09 8.48
N LEU A 315 0.68 31.89 9.81
CA LEU A 315 -0.61 31.98 10.50
C LEU A 315 -0.94 33.39 11.04
N PRO A 316 -2.23 33.78 11.08
CA PRO A 316 -2.68 35.03 11.68
C PRO A 316 -2.34 35.13 13.18
N TRP A 317 -2.07 36.35 13.64
CA TRP A 317 -1.48 36.66 14.96
C TRP A 317 -2.12 35.96 16.19
N PRO A 318 -3.46 35.81 16.29
CA PRO A 318 -4.08 35.14 17.44
C PRO A 318 -3.69 33.66 17.58
N LEU A 319 -3.51 32.96 16.45
CA LEU A 319 -3.12 31.54 16.44
C LEU A 319 -1.66 31.36 16.89
N ARG A 320 -0.75 32.30 16.56
CA ARG A 320 0.65 32.23 17.03
C ARG A 320 0.74 32.36 18.55
N ALA A 321 -0.09 33.20 19.16
CA ALA A 321 -0.17 33.35 20.60
C ALA A 321 -0.67 32.05 21.26
N LEU A 322 -1.71 31.42 20.71
CA LEU A 322 -2.23 30.14 21.20
C LEU A 322 -1.16 29.04 21.16
N PHE A 323 -0.42 28.89 20.06
CA PHE A 323 0.67 27.91 19.97
C PHE A 323 1.81 28.19 20.97
N LYS A 324 2.07 29.44 21.34
CA LYS A 324 3.09 29.77 22.37
C LYS A 324 2.61 29.35 23.76
N VAL A 325 1.33 29.57 24.06
CA VAL A 325 0.71 29.16 25.33
C VAL A 325 0.68 27.64 25.46
N VAL A 326 0.24 26.93 24.41
CA VAL A 326 0.21 25.45 24.38
C VAL A 326 1.61 24.85 24.51
N ALA A 327 2.62 25.40 23.81
CA ALA A 327 3.99 24.94 23.94
C ALA A 327 4.59 25.18 25.34
N GLY A 328 4.22 26.29 25.99
CA GLY A 328 4.58 26.58 27.38
C GLY A 328 3.96 25.59 28.37
N LEU A 329 2.65 25.31 28.21
CA LEU A 329 1.93 24.30 28.99
C LEU A 329 2.55 22.91 28.87
N PHE A 330 2.88 22.49 27.65
CA PHE A 330 3.55 21.21 27.41
C PHE A 330 4.93 21.13 28.10
N LYS A 331 5.74 22.19 28.01
CA LYS A 331 7.02 22.26 28.72
C LYS A 331 6.86 22.15 30.24
N CYS A 332 5.87 22.83 30.83
CA CYS A 332 5.57 22.71 32.24
C CYS A 332 5.18 21.27 32.62
N LEU A 333 4.34 20.62 31.80
CA LEU A 333 3.86 19.25 32.01
C LEU A 333 5.03 18.24 32.00
N VAL A 334 5.94 18.35 31.02
CA VAL A 334 7.15 17.54 30.96
C VAL A 334 8.06 17.79 32.17
N TRP A 335 8.15 19.04 32.64
CA TRP A 335 8.94 19.38 33.83
C TRP A 335 8.34 18.77 35.12
N PHE A 336 7.02 18.79 35.28
CA PHE A 336 6.35 18.12 36.39
C PHE A 336 6.50 16.60 36.33
N LEU A 337 6.38 15.99 35.15
CA LEU A 337 6.60 14.55 34.99
C LEU A 337 8.03 14.14 35.33
N THR A 338 9.03 14.90 34.85
CA THR A 338 10.44 14.61 35.16
C THR A 338 10.77 14.78 36.64
N LEU A 339 10.15 15.76 37.31
CA LEU A 339 10.26 15.91 38.77
C LEU A 339 9.59 14.75 39.51
N GLY A 340 8.40 14.33 39.06
CA GLY A 340 7.67 13.19 39.60
C GLY A 340 8.44 11.87 39.47
N PHE A 341 9.04 11.60 38.30
CA PHE A 341 9.89 10.43 38.11
C PHE A 341 11.15 10.45 38.98
N LYS A 342 11.77 11.62 39.17
CA LYS A 342 12.91 11.76 40.09
C LYS A 342 12.52 11.49 41.54
N ALA A 343 11.36 11.99 41.98
CA ALA A 343 10.83 11.74 43.30
C ALA A 343 10.50 10.24 43.50
N LEU A 344 9.84 9.61 42.52
CA LEU A 344 9.52 8.19 42.56
C LEU A 344 10.79 7.34 42.61
N ALA A 345 11.80 7.66 41.79
CA ALA A 345 13.09 6.98 41.80
C ALA A 345 13.81 7.12 43.15
N ALA A 346 13.71 8.28 43.81
CA ALA A 346 14.26 8.48 45.15
C ALA A 346 13.54 7.65 46.22
N ILE A 347 12.22 7.53 46.15
CA ILE A 347 11.41 6.69 47.04
C ILE A 347 11.77 5.22 46.84
N VAL A 348 11.82 4.75 45.59
CA VAL A 348 12.21 3.36 45.27
C VAL A 348 13.63 3.06 45.75
N LYS A 349 14.58 3.98 45.56
CA LYS A 349 15.96 3.84 46.04
C LYS A 349 16.06 3.83 47.57
N GLY A 350 15.22 4.60 48.25
CA GLY A 350 15.10 4.61 49.71
C GLY A 350 14.53 3.30 50.26
N LEU A 351 13.45 2.80 49.65
CA LEU A 351 12.83 1.53 50.02
C LEU A 351 13.75 0.34 49.72
N ALA A 352 14.44 0.34 48.57
CA ALA A 352 15.42 -0.70 48.22
C ALA A 352 16.57 -0.80 49.24
N ARG A 353 17.02 0.35 49.79
CA ARG A 353 17.99 0.37 50.89
C ARG A 353 17.43 -0.13 52.22
N CYS A 354 16.14 0.07 52.50
CA CYS A 354 15.50 -0.43 53.72
C CYS A 354 15.24 -1.95 53.68
N VAL A 355 15.11 -2.52 52.48
CA VAL A 355 14.90 -3.97 52.26
C VAL A 355 16.23 -4.73 52.06
N GLY A 356 17.37 -4.05 52.16
CA GLY A 356 18.70 -4.68 52.08
C GLY A 356 19.13 -5.11 50.68
N VAL A 357 18.50 -4.58 49.63
CA VAL A 357 18.89 -4.85 48.25
C VAL A 357 20.13 -3.99 47.93
N LYS A 358 21.31 -4.62 47.90
CA LYS A 358 22.53 -4.02 47.38
C LYS A 358 22.35 -3.79 45.87
N SER A 359 22.32 -2.53 45.42
CA SER A 359 22.47 -2.22 44.00
C SER A 359 23.96 -2.19 43.67
N GLU A 360 24.42 -3.11 42.82
CA GLU A 360 25.67 -2.91 42.05
C GLU A 360 25.46 -1.86 40.96
#